data_AF-A0AAW1QB17-F1
#
_entry.id   AF-A0AAW1QB17-F1
#
_cell.length_a   1.000
_cell.length_b   1.000
_cell.length_c   1.000
_cell.angle_alpha   90.00
_cell.angle_beta   90.00
_cell.angle_gamma   90.00
#
_symmetry.space_group_name_H-M   'P 1'
#
loop_
_entity.id
_entity.type
_entity.pdbx_description
1 polymer ?
#
loop_
_entity_poly.entity_id
_entity_poly.type
_entity_poly.pdbx_seq_one_letter_code
_entity_poly.pdbx_strand_id
1 'polypeptide(L)'
;MAADTQLTKERFYSTNQLVEAVKAAMVGLRDQLGVLTILDSTATTWPGVNQAVNDLEALARMVCSRTSTAEKAAADGQAEAGALRMQCEATERQLAATTSQRDALQHSVTQQARDHARLTREVAAARSEAEAKGTQVVVLEAKRDSLEAEVAKLRKDAEIMQGEVEALRGTAARQTDQIARLKQELAASCAEIDQLDARLAEKDGQVATLVTNNGNLRTKLDAATASLATVAGEKGRLEGDLAAAQREVERLSEETAESAEEIQKLRDWQDILRKVEADKLLEARQKWSTEREQLQAAIHEREVTSERLRTEVQAAAEQGQQHEGDLAAMRKELKSLHGRCQELQKEVGLLQGQLNTERQAHTERAREADGLKADVQQLQVLMERTHGEKYVAEANWKERAVVAEAALKEQAAEARKEAAVSGAMAEGYKREVERLELHISRTQAQARTDVEQVSTSLRQAEACAAAAEQEVKRLQQEVDTKAKELKRFAVDAASSQTMREQTIKALQRETEAGAEEIQRLTGAEPQHWNLNNLNAKMATWGPGHVNHSVARVLHKITSLDRTC
;
A
#
# COMPACT_ATOMS: atom_id res chain seq x y z
N MET A 1 -120.86 48.49 122.01
CA MET A 1 -122.32 48.40 121.78
C MET A 1 -123.01 48.69 123.10
N ALA A 2 -123.59 49.88 123.24
CA ALA A 2 -124.31 50.36 124.41
C ALA A 2 -125.70 50.83 123.93
N ALA A 3 -126.76 50.37 124.57
CA ALA A 3 -128.14 50.88 124.46
C ALA A 3 -128.81 50.58 125.81
N ASP A 4 -128.88 51.53 126.74
CA ASP A 4 -129.83 52.66 126.81
C ASP A 4 -131.18 52.21 127.39
N THR A 5 -131.25 52.18 128.72
CA THR A 5 -132.45 51.91 129.51
C THR A 5 -133.05 53.26 129.93
N GLN A 6 -134.12 53.68 129.27
CA GLN A 6 -134.93 54.84 129.65
C GLN A 6 -135.68 54.56 130.96
N LEU A 7 -135.22 55.17 132.07
CA LEU A 7 -136.01 55.30 133.30
C LEU A 7 -136.68 56.67 133.32
N THR A 8 -138.01 56.63 133.30
CA THR A 8 -138.94 57.76 133.34
C THR A 8 -138.77 58.61 134.59
N LYS A 9 -138.60 59.93 134.39
CA LYS A 9 -138.53 60.98 135.42
C LYS A 9 -139.80 61.02 136.27
N GLU A 10 -139.79 60.37 137.43
CA GLU A 10 -140.67 60.74 138.53
C GLU A 10 -140.23 62.13 139.05
N ARG A 11 -141.19 63.05 139.18
CA ARG A 11 -140.98 64.37 139.79
C ARG A 11 -140.78 64.19 141.29
N PHE A 12 -139.57 63.80 141.69
CA PHE A 12 -139.17 63.82 143.09
C PHE A 12 -139.11 65.27 143.55
N TYR A 13 -139.94 65.62 144.53
CA TYR A 13 -139.79 66.88 145.28
C TYR A 13 -138.37 66.93 145.81
N SER A 14 -137.64 68.01 145.51
CA SER A 14 -136.28 68.14 146.01
C SER A 14 -136.29 68.12 147.53
N THR A 15 -135.23 67.59 148.14
CA THR A 15 -135.07 67.56 149.61
C THR A 15 -135.28 68.94 150.23
N ASN A 16 -134.87 70.02 149.55
CA ASN A 16 -135.18 71.39 149.94
C ASN A 16 -136.69 71.71 149.95
N GLN A 17 -137.45 71.21 148.97
CA GLN A 17 -138.91 71.37 148.94
C GLN A 17 -139.61 70.62 150.09
N LEU A 18 -139.13 69.43 150.44
CA LEU A 18 -139.65 68.68 151.59
C LEU A 18 -139.29 69.36 152.93
N VAL A 19 -138.07 69.89 153.07
CA VAL A 19 -137.63 70.62 154.27
C VAL A 19 -138.43 71.92 154.45
N GLU A 20 -138.62 72.70 153.38
CA GLU A 20 -139.43 73.93 153.43
C GLU A 20 -140.90 73.63 153.72
N ALA A 21 -141.47 72.55 153.17
CA ALA A 21 -142.82 72.12 153.50
C ALA A 21 -142.98 71.75 154.99
N VAL A 22 -142.00 71.06 155.57
CA VAL A 22 -142.01 70.72 157.01
C VAL A 22 -141.86 71.99 157.87
N LYS A 23 -140.96 72.92 157.51
CA LYS A 23 -140.86 74.21 158.22
C LYS A 23 -142.15 75.01 158.16
N ALA A 24 -142.77 75.11 156.98
CA ALA A 24 -144.03 75.83 156.78
C ALA A 24 -145.18 75.21 157.59
N ALA A 25 -145.26 73.87 157.64
CA ALA A 25 -146.23 73.16 158.47
C ALA A 25 -146.02 73.42 159.98
N MET A 26 -144.77 73.53 160.45
CA MET A 26 -144.48 73.87 161.84
C MET A 26 -144.83 75.31 162.21
N VAL A 27 -144.68 76.26 161.28
CA VAL A 27 -145.14 77.65 161.48
C VAL A 27 -146.67 77.69 161.57
N GLY A 28 -147.36 76.99 160.66
CA GLY A 28 -148.82 76.87 160.70
C GLY A 28 -149.36 76.27 162.00
N LEU A 29 -148.69 75.23 162.53
CA LEU A 29 -149.04 74.63 163.83
C LEU A 29 -148.85 75.60 165.00
N ARG A 30 -147.81 76.43 164.96
CA ARG A 30 -147.53 77.46 165.98
C ARG A 30 -148.56 78.57 165.95
N ASP A 31 -148.93 79.03 164.76
CA ASP A 31 -149.96 80.05 164.57
C ASP A 31 -151.32 79.53 165.04
N GLN A 32 -151.64 78.27 164.75
CA GLN A 32 -152.83 77.60 165.26
C GLN A 32 -152.81 77.49 166.80
N LEU A 33 -151.65 77.22 167.40
CA LEU A 33 -151.50 77.24 168.86
C LEU A 33 -151.67 78.64 169.45
N GLY A 34 -151.15 79.68 168.78
CA GLY A 34 -151.32 81.08 169.16
C GLY A 34 -152.79 81.51 169.13
N VAL A 35 -153.53 81.09 168.10
CA VAL A 35 -154.99 81.30 168.01
C VAL A 35 -155.74 80.54 169.11
N LEU A 36 -155.34 79.31 169.44
CA LEU A 36 -155.89 78.56 170.57
C LEU A 36 -155.64 79.27 171.92
N THR A 37 -154.52 79.97 172.06
CA THR A 37 -154.22 80.75 173.28
C THR A 37 -155.14 81.97 173.46
N ILE A 38 -155.65 82.53 172.36
CA ILE A 38 -156.60 83.65 172.37
C ILE A 38 -158.02 83.17 172.73
N LEU A 39 -158.41 81.99 172.24
CA LEU A 39 -159.73 81.40 172.50
C LEU A 39 -159.83 80.73 173.87
N ASP A 40 -158.71 80.25 174.41
CA ASP A 40 -158.63 79.66 175.73
C ASP A 40 -157.25 79.95 176.36
N SER A 41 -157.23 80.83 177.37
CA SER A 41 -156.00 81.19 178.10
C SER A 41 -155.33 80.01 178.81
N THR A 42 -155.99 78.85 178.86
CA THR A 42 -155.39 77.62 179.40
C THR A 42 -154.68 76.75 178.37
N ALA A 43 -154.79 77.03 177.07
CA ALA A 43 -154.17 76.24 175.99
C ALA A 43 -152.63 76.18 176.06
N THR A 44 -151.99 77.24 176.59
CA THR A 44 -150.53 77.27 176.84
C THR A 44 -150.10 76.53 178.10
N THR A 45 -151.04 76.17 178.98
CA THR A 45 -150.78 75.41 180.23
C THR A 45 -151.17 73.94 180.12
N TRP A 46 -151.66 73.50 178.96
CA TRP A 46 -151.95 72.09 178.74
C TRP A 46 -150.68 71.25 178.86
N PRO A 47 -150.61 70.36 179.87
CA PRO A 47 -149.42 69.54 180.09
C PRO A 47 -149.11 68.73 178.82
N GLY A 48 -147.92 68.92 178.27
CA GLY A 48 -147.41 68.16 177.12
C GLY A 48 -147.37 68.89 175.77
N VAL A 49 -148.11 69.99 175.58
CA VAL A 49 -148.15 70.67 174.27
C VAL A 49 -146.82 71.35 173.93
N ASN A 50 -146.23 72.06 174.90
CA ASN A 50 -144.92 72.70 174.71
C ASN A 50 -143.80 71.66 174.50
N GLN A 51 -143.93 70.48 175.12
CA GLN A 51 -142.95 69.40 174.95
C GLN A 51 -143.05 68.81 173.53
N ALA A 52 -144.26 68.57 173.02
CA ALA A 52 -144.46 68.06 171.66
C ALA A 52 -143.96 69.03 170.58
N VAL A 53 -144.14 70.34 170.76
CA VAL A 53 -143.60 71.35 169.82
C VAL A 53 -142.07 71.36 169.84
N ASN A 54 -141.45 71.30 171.03
CA ASN A 54 -139.99 71.23 171.15
C ASN A 54 -139.40 69.93 170.58
N ASP A 55 -140.07 68.80 170.80
CA ASP A 55 -139.65 67.50 170.26
C ASP A 55 -139.77 67.47 168.72
N LEU A 56 -140.83 68.05 168.16
CA LEU A 56 -140.98 68.21 166.72
C LEU A 56 -139.93 69.14 166.12
N GLU A 57 -139.56 70.22 166.82
CA GLU A 57 -138.54 71.15 166.36
C GLU A 57 -137.13 70.54 166.43
N ALA A 58 -136.87 69.70 167.44
CA ALA A 58 -135.66 68.89 167.54
C ALA A 58 -135.58 67.84 166.42
N LEU A 59 -136.69 67.16 166.12
CA LEU A 59 -136.79 66.24 164.99
C LEU A 59 -136.59 66.95 163.65
N ALA A 60 -137.19 68.13 163.45
CA ALA A 60 -137.00 68.92 162.23
C ALA A 60 -135.54 69.35 162.04
N ARG A 61 -134.86 69.78 163.11
CA ARG A 61 -133.41 70.07 163.09
C ARG A 61 -132.58 68.83 162.81
N MET A 62 -132.91 67.69 163.41
CA MET A 62 -132.22 66.43 163.19
C MET A 62 -132.41 65.92 161.75
N VAL A 63 -133.61 66.06 161.19
CA VAL A 63 -133.93 65.73 159.80
C VAL A 63 -133.15 66.65 158.87
N CYS A 64 -133.12 67.97 159.09
CA CYS A 64 -132.34 68.92 158.28
C CYS A 64 -130.83 68.62 158.33
N SER A 65 -130.30 68.30 159.51
CA SER A 65 -128.91 67.89 159.68
C SER A 65 -128.63 66.61 158.87
N ARG A 66 -129.46 65.57 159.04
CA ARG A 66 -129.32 64.30 158.36
C ARG A 66 -129.47 64.43 156.84
N THR A 67 -130.39 65.26 156.35
CA THR A 67 -130.54 65.53 154.92
C THR A 67 -129.33 66.28 154.38
N SER A 68 -128.79 67.27 155.10
CA SER A 68 -127.58 67.97 154.64
C SER A 68 -126.35 67.05 154.59
N THR A 69 -126.20 66.13 155.57
CA THR A 69 -125.11 65.15 155.56
C THR A 69 -125.30 64.10 154.47
N ALA A 70 -126.55 63.70 154.18
CA ALA A 70 -126.86 62.76 153.11
C ALA A 70 -126.65 63.39 151.72
N GLU A 71 -127.05 64.65 151.54
CA GLU A 71 -126.79 65.41 150.31
C GLU A 71 -125.29 65.61 150.08
N LYS A 72 -124.52 65.91 151.14
CA LYS A 72 -123.07 66.01 151.05
C LYS A 72 -122.42 64.67 150.71
N ALA A 73 -122.83 63.58 151.37
CA ALA A 73 -122.34 62.23 151.04
C ALA A 73 -122.73 61.78 149.62
N ALA A 74 -123.93 62.15 149.15
CA ALA A 74 -124.35 61.90 147.77
C ALA A 74 -123.54 62.72 146.77
N ALA A 75 -123.25 63.99 147.07
CA ALA A 75 -122.39 64.83 146.24
C ALA A 75 -120.95 64.31 146.20
N ASP A 76 -120.40 63.91 147.34
CA ASP A 76 -119.05 63.32 147.45
C ASP A 76 -118.98 61.98 146.70
N GLY A 77 -119.98 61.11 146.85
CA GLY A 77 -120.05 59.84 146.10
C GLY A 77 -120.23 60.06 144.60
N GLN A 78 -120.94 61.11 144.19
CA GLN A 78 -121.09 61.46 142.78
C GLN A 78 -119.80 62.08 142.21
N ALA A 79 -119.02 62.80 143.02
CA ALA A 79 -117.70 63.27 142.66
C ALA A 79 -116.70 62.10 142.53
N GLU A 80 -116.72 61.14 143.46
CA GLU A 80 -115.87 59.93 143.42
C GLU A 80 -116.23 59.02 142.24
N ALA A 81 -117.53 58.82 141.97
CA ALA A 81 -117.99 58.11 140.77
C ALA A 81 -117.57 58.83 139.48
N GLY A 82 -117.58 60.18 139.48
CA GLY A 82 -117.05 60.99 138.39
C GLY A 82 -115.54 60.79 138.19
N ALA A 83 -114.77 60.77 139.28
CA ALA A 83 -113.33 60.55 139.25
C ALA A 83 -112.96 59.15 138.74
N LEU A 84 -113.64 58.10 139.22
CA LEU A 84 -113.44 56.73 138.76
C LEU A 84 -113.84 56.55 137.30
N ARG A 85 -114.93 57.18 136.83
CA ARG A 85 -115.27 57.19 135.40
C ARG A 85 -114.17 57.82 134.56
N MET A 86 -113.66 58.98 134.98
CA MET A 86 -112.54 59.63 134.29
C MET A 86 -111.28 58.74 134.28
N GLN A 87 -111.04 57.98 135.35
CA GLN A 87 -109.93 57.04 135.42
C GLN A 87 -110.16 55.82 134.50
N CYS A 88 -111.36 55.25 134.45
CA CYS A 88 -111.72 54.19 133.52
C CYS A 88 -111.55 54.66 132.07
N GLU A 89 -112.09 55.82 131.72
CA GLU A 89 -111.91 56.42 130.40
C GLU A 89 -110.43 56.66 130.06
N ALA A 90 -109.61 57.07 131.04
CA ALA A 90 -108.17 57.24 130.84
C ALA A 90 -107.48 55.90 130.58
N THR A 91 -107.81 54.84 131.34
CA THR A 91 -107.25 53.50 131.14
C THR A 91 -107.71 52.86 129.83
N GLU A 92 -108.95 53.09 129.40
CA GLU A 92 -109.45 52.64 128.10
C GLU A 92 -108.71 53.34 126.96
N ARG A 93 -108.47 54.66 127.08
CA ARG A 93 -107.63 55.39 126.12
C ARG A 93 -106.20 54.86 126.09
N GLN A 94 -105.61 54.53 127.24
CA GLN A 94 -104.27 53.91 127.31
C GLN A 94 -104.25 52.50 126.70
N LEU A 95 -105.28 51.68 126.95
CA LEU A 95 -105.40 50.35 126.37
C LEU A 95 -105.56 50.43 124.85
N ALA A 96 -106.39 51.35 124.35
CA ALA A 96 -106.53 51.60 122.92
C ALA A 96 -105.19 52.07 122.29
N ALA A 97 -104.46 52.97 122.96
CA ALA A 97 -103.15 53.44 122.50
C ALA A 97 -102.10 52.31 122.44
N THR A 98 -102.01 51.50 123.50
CA THR A 98 -101.08 50.35 123.55
C THR A 98 -101.46 49.24 122.56
N THR A 99 -102.76 49.02 122.36
CA THR A 99 -103.27 48.09 121.33
C THR A 99 -102.89 48.57 119.94
N SER A 100 -103.08 49.86 119.64
CA SER A 100 -102.65 50.46 118.38
C SER A 100 -101.13 50.38 118.19
N GLN A 101 -100.34 50.63 119.24
CA GLN A 101 -98.88 50.49 119.19
C GLN A 101 -98.45 49.04 118.94
N ARG A 102 -99.09 48.07 119.59
CA ARG A 102 -98.84 46.64 119.36
C ARG A 102 -99.15 46.26 117.91
N ASP A 103 -100.28 46.71 117.37
CA ASP A 103 -100.67 46.39 116.00
C ASP A 103 -99.70 47.02 114.98
N ALA A 104 -99.22 48.25 115.25
CA ALA A 104 -98.18 48.89 114.46
C ALA A 104 -96.84 48.13 114.52
N LEU A 105 -96.41 47.69 115.71
CA LEU A 105 -95.20 46.88 115.88
C LEU A 105 -95.34 45.52 115.19
N GLN A 106 -96.50 44.86 115.31
CA GLN A 106 -96.76 43.59 114.64
C GLN A 106 -96.73 43.75 113.13
N HIS A 107 -97.30 44.83 112.59
CA HIS A 107 -97.17 45.16 111.17
C HIS A 107 -95.69 45.35 110.79
N SER A 108 -94.92 46.13 111.56
CA SER A 108 -93.48 46.32 111.34
C SER A 108 -92.69 45.02 111.35
N VAL A 109 -92.95 44.11 112.30
CA VAL A 109 -92.30 42.80 112.38
C VAL A 109 -92.66 41.94 111.17
N THR A 110 -93.92 41.93 110.74
CA THR A 110 -94.30 41.19 109.52
C THR A 110 -93.64 41.76 108.27
N GLN A 111 -93.47 43.08 108.20
CA GLN A 111 -92.77 43.72 107.10
C GLN A 111 -91.28 43.38 107.09
N GLN A 112 -90.62 43.46 108.25
CA GLN A 112 -89.23 43.04 108.41
C GLN A 112 -89.02 41.56 108.09
N ALA A 113 -89.95 40.67 108.45
CA ALA A 113 -89.88 39.26 108.08
C ALA A 113 -89.97 39.04 106.57
N ARG A 114 -90.81 39.83 105.87
CA ARG A 114 -90.88 39.81 104.40
C ARG A 114 -89.58 40.33 103.77
N ASP A 115 -89.03 41.42 104.29
CA ASP A 115 -87.77 41.99 103.79
C ASP A 115 -86.60 41.03 104.03
N HIS A 116 -86.55 40.38 105.21
CA HIS A 116 -85.56 39.33 105.49
C HIS A 116 -85.69 38.15 104.53
N ALA A 117 -86.91 37.68 104.25
CA ALA A 117 -87.15 36.61 103.28
C ALA A 117 -86.73 37.03 101.86
N ARG A 118 -86.97 38.30 101.49
CA ARG A 118 -86.55 38.85 100.20
C ARG A 118 -85.02 38.89 100.08
N LEU A 119 -84.34 39.48 101.06
CA LEU A 119 -82.87 39.54 101.12
C LEU A 119 -82.24 38.14 101.14
N THR A 120 -82.85 37.18 101.85
CA THR A 120 -82.39 35.79 101.85
C THR A 120 -82.42 35.19 100.44
N ARG A 121 -83.49 35.46 99.66
CA ARG A 121 -83.58 35.01 98.25
C ARG A 121 -82.59 35.73 97.36
N GLU A 122 -82.42 37.04 97.52
CA GLU A 122 -81.44 37.83 96.76
C GLU A 122 -80.00 37.33 97.02
N VAL A 123 -79.65 37.03 98.28
CA VAL A 123 -78.36 36.44 98.65
C VAL A 123 -78.18 35.05 98.07
N ALA A 124 -79.21 34.20 98.10
CA ALA A 124 -79.15 32.87 97.49
C ALA A 124 -78.96 32.94 95.97
N ALA A 125 -79.68 33.85 95.29
CA ALA A 125 -79.53 34.09 93.86
C ALA A 125 -78.12 34.62 93.52
N ALA A 126 -77.61 35.59 94.27
CA ALA A 126 -76.27 36.13 94.08
C ALA A 126 -75.18 35.08 94.30
N ARG A 127 -75.34 34.19 95.29
CA ARG A 127 -74.43 33.04 95.51
C ARG A 127 -74.44 32.07 94.32
N SER A 128 -75.63 31.71 93.84
CA SER A 128 -75.76 30.83 92.67
C SER A 128 -75.14 31.46 91.41
N GLU A 129 -75.32 32.77 91.20
CA GLU A 129 -74.66 33.50 90.10
C GLU A 129 -73.14 33.56 90.27
N ALA A 130 -72.65 33.76 91.48
CA ALA A 130 -71.22 33.75 91.77
C ALA A 130 -70.59 32.37 91.55
N GLU A 131 -71.27 31.29 91.93
CA GLU A 131 -70.85 29.91 91.64
C GLU A 131 -70.84 29.63 90.14
N ALA A 132 -71.88 30.05 89.41
CA ALA A 132 -71.95 29.92 87.96
C ALA A 132 -70.80 30.69 87.27
N LYS A 133 -70.52 31.93 87.67
CA LYS A 133 -69.37 32.70 87.16
C LYS A 133 -68.04 32.07 87.55
N GLY A 134 -67.92 31.53 88.76
CA GLY A 134 -66.74 30.80 89.22
C GLY A 134 -66.42 29.59 88.33
N THR A 135 -67.43 28.78 88.02
CA THR A 135 -67.25 27.66 87.08
C THR A 135 -66.89 28.13 85.66
N GLN A 136 -67.46 29.23 85.18
CA GLN A 136 -67.10 29.81 83.89
C GLN A 136 -65.65 30.29 83.85
N VAL A 137 -65.15 30.91 84.93
CA VAL A 137 -63.75 31.32 85.05
C VAL A 137 -62.83 30.12 84.97
N VAL A 138 -63.10 29.04 85.71
CA VAL A 138 -62.30 27.80 85.66
C VAL A 138 -62.25 27.21 84.24
N VAL A 139 -63.40 27.19 83.53
CA VAL A 139 -63.45 26.70 82.14
C VAL A 139 -62.62 27.59 81.20
N LEU A 140 -62.69 28.91 81.37
CA LEU A 140 -61.92 29.86 80.56
C LEU A 140 -60.42 29.77 80.86
N GLU A 141 -60.02 29.57 82.12
CA GLU A 141 -58.63 29.33 82.51
C GLU A 141 -58.10 28.05 81.88
N ALA A 142 -58.85 26.94 81.95
CA ALA A 142 -58.47 25.69 81.30
C ALA A 142 -58.33 25.86 79.76
N LYS A 143 -59.21 26.65 79.14
CA LYS A 143 -59.12 26.97 77.71
C LYS A 143 -57.91 27.84 77.38
N ARG A 144 -57.60 28.84 78.23
CA ARG A 144 -56.40 29.67 78.09
C ARG A 144 -55.15 28.79 78.14
N ASP A 145 -55.04 27.93 79.14
CA ASP A 145 -53.87 27.06 79.32
C ASP A 145 -53.70 26.10 78.13
N SER A 146 -54.80 25.56 77.60
CA SER A 146 -54.79 24.75 76.37
C SER A 146 -54.30 25.53 75.16
N LEU A 147 -54.75 26.78 74.98
CA LEU A 147 -54.32 27.63 73.87
C LEU A 147 -52.87 28.07 74.02
N GLU A 148 -52.40 28.35 75.24
CA GLU A 148 -50.99 28.65 75.50
C GLU A 148 -50.08 27.47 75.14
N ALA A 149 -50.50 26.24 75.46
CA ALA A 149 -49.79 25.03 75.07
C ALA A 149 -49.76 24.85 73.53
N GLU A 150 -50.86 25.12 72.84
CA GLU A 150 -50.93 25.06 71.38
C GLU A 150 -50.04 26.13 70.72
N VAL A 151 -50.04 27.36 71.25
CA VAL A 151 -49.15 28.44 70.78
C VAL A 151 -47.68 28.06 71.00
N ALA A 152 -47.33 27.48 72.15
CA ALA A 152 -45.97 27.02 72.42
C ALA A 152 -45.54 25.92 71.42
N LYS A 153 -46.43 24.97 71.12
CA LYS A 153 -46.19 23.94 70.11
C LYS A 153 -45.98 24.54 68.72
N LEU A 154 -46.88 25.43 68.27
CA LEU A 154 -46.80 26.06 66.96
C LEU A 154 -45.53 26.90 66.79
N ARG A 155 -45.06 27.57 67.85
CA ARG A 155 -43.78 28.29 67.84
C ARG A 155 -42.61 27.34 67.61
N LYS A 156 -42.58 26.21 68.33
CA LYS A 156 -41.54 25.20 68.15
C LYS A 156 -41.56 24.60 66.74
N ASP A 157 -42.75 24.30 66.21
CA ASP A 157 -42.90 23.79 64.85
C ASP A 157 -42.42 24.82 63.81
N ALA A 158 -42.71 26.11 64.03
CA ALA A 158 -42.22 27.20 63.18
C ALA A 158 -40.69 27.34 63.23
N GLU A 159 -40.07 27.23 64.39
CA GLU A 159 -38.60 27.24 64.55
C GLU A 159 -37.95 26.05 63.81
N ILE A 160 -38.54 24.85 63.91
CA ILE A 160 -38.07 23.66 63.19
C ILE A 160 -38.16 23.89 61.68
N MET A 161 -39.32 24.32 61.18
CA MET A 161 -39.55 24.59 59.76
C MET A 161 -38.60 25.68 59.24
N GLN A 162 -38.32 26.71 60.02
CA GLN A 162 -37.34 27.74 59.67
C GLN A 162 -35.93 27.14 59.53
N GLY A 163 -35.52 26.28 60.47
CA GLY A 163 -34.25 25.57 60.40
C GLY A 163 -34.14 24.67 59.16
N GLU A 164 -35.21 23.95 58.81
CA GLU A 164 -35.26 23.13 57.59
C GLU A 164 -35.15 23.99 56.32
N VAL A 165 -35.84 25.13 56.27
CA VAL A 165 -35.75 26.08 55.15
C VAL A 165 -34.33 26.64 55.01
N GLU A 166 -33.68 26.99 56.11
CA GLU A 166 -32.28 27.46 56.11
C GLU A 166 -31.32 26.36 55.64
N ALA A 167 -31.51 25.11 56.10
CA ALA A 167 -30.74 23.97 55.65
C ALA A 167 -30.91 23.71 54.14
N LEU A 168 -32.15 23.73 53.64
CA LEU A 168 -32.47 23.56 52.21
C LEU A 168 -31.91 24.69 51.35
N ARG A 169 -31.93 25.94 51.84
CA ARG A 169 -31.26 27.05 51.16
C ARG A 169 -29.75 26.83 51.09
N GLY A 170 -29.14 26.34 52.16
CA GLY A 170 -27.73 25.98 52.20
C GLY A 170 -27.36 24.88 51.21
N THR A 171 -28.16 23.82 51.09
CA THR A 171 -27.93 22.75 50.10
C THR A 171 -28.13 23.24 48.68
N ALA A 172 -29.18 24.04 48.41
CA ALA A 172 -29.44 24.62 47.09
C ALA A 172 -28.29 25.55 46.64
N ALA A 173 -27.73 26.36 47.54
CA ALA A 173 -26.57 27.20 47.25
C ALA A 173 -25.35 26.36 46.86
N ARG A 174 -25.02 25.31 47.63
CA ARG A 174 -23.90 24.40 47.31
C ARG A 174 -24.09 23.68 45.98
N GLN A 175 -25.30 23.22 45.69
CA GLN A 175 -25.63 22.60 44.40
C GLN A 175 -25.47 23.59 43.24
N THR A 176 -25.88 24.85 43.44
CA THR A 176 -25.69 25.92 42.44
C THR A 176 -24.20 26.15 42.16
N ASP A 177 -23.38 26.22 43.20
CA ASP A 177 -21.92 26.36 43.07
C ASP A 177 -21.29 25.14 42.36
N GLN A 178 -21.74 23.93 42.69
CA GLN A 178 -21.27 22.70 42.05
C GLN A 178 -21.65 22.68 40.56
N ILE A 179 -22.87 23.06 40.21
CA ILE A 179 -23.32 23.17 38.80
C ILE A 179 -22.46 24.21 38.07
N ALA A 180 -22.16 25.35 38.69
CA ALA A 180 -21.31 26.38 38.08
C ALA A 180 -19.89 25.85 37.80
N ARG A 181 -19.28 25.11 38.74
CA ARG A 181 -17.97 24.46 38.56
C ARG A 181 -18.00 23.42 37.44
N LEU A 182 -18.99 22.53 37.43
CA LEU A 182 -19.14 21.51 36.39
C LEU A 182 -19.34 22.14 35.00
N LYS A 183 -20.05 23.27 34.90
CA LYS A 183 -20.16 24.02 33.64
C LYS A 183 -18.84 24.60 33.17
N GLN A 184 -18.00 25.10 34.09
CA GLN A 184 -16.67 25.60 33.76
C GLN A 184 -15.74 24.46 33.32
N GLU A 185 -15.76 23.33 34.02
CA GLU A 185 -14.99 22.12 33.65
C GLU A 185 -15.42 21.60 32.28
N LEU A 186 -16.73 21.52 32.02
CA LEU A 186 -17.25 21.11 30.71
C LEU A 186 -16.79 22.04 29.59
N ALA A 187 -16.86 23.36 29.80
CA ALA A 187 -16.39 24.34 28.83
C ALA A 187 -14.88 24.23 28.57
N ALA A 188 -14.08 23.97 29.61
CA ALA A 188 -12.64 23.74 29.48
C ALA A 188 -12.35 22.46 28.67
N SER A 189 -13.03 21.36 28.97
CA SER A 189 -12.89 20.10 28.22
C SER A 189 -13.31 20.25 26.76
N CYS A 190 -14.40 20.97 26.46
CA CYS A 190 -14.79 21.27 25.09
C CYS A 190 -13.70 22.05 24.35
N ALA A 191 -13.11 23.07 24.98
CA ALA A 191 -12.03 23.84 24.39
C ALA A 191 -10.75 23.00 24.16
N GLU A 192 -10.46 22.02 25.02
CA GLU A 192 -9.36 21.08 24.83
C GLU A 192 -9.62 20.14 23.64
N ILE A 193 -10.85 19.64 23.49
CA ILE A 193 -11.26 18.83 22.33
C ILE A 193 -11.08 19.64 21.04
N ASP A 194 -11.57 20.89 21.00
CA ASP A 194 -11.41 21.76 19.83
C ASP A 194 -9.92 21.98 19.45
N GLN A 195 -9.05 22.12 20.45
CA GLN A 195 -7.60 22.24 20.23
C GLN A 195 -6.98 20.93 19.71
N LEU A 196 -7.42 19.78 20.23
CA LEU A 196 -6.96 18.48 19.77
C LEU A 196 -7.40 18.22 18.32
N ASP A 197 -8.65 18.53 17.97
CA ASP A 197 -9.16 18.41 16.60
C ASP A 197 -8.38 19.29 15.61
N ALA A 198 -8.07 20.53 16.00
CA ALA A 198 -7.23 21.41 15.18
C ALA A 198 -5.82 20.84 14.94
N ARG A 199 -5.20 20.26 15.99
CA ARG A 199 -3.89 19.59 15.86
C ARG A 199 -3.95 18.33 15.01
N LEU A 200 -5.05 17.58 15.10
CA LEU A 200 -5.28 16.38 14.31
C LEU A 200 -5.39 16.73 12.82
N ALA A 201 -6.18 17.76 12.50
CA ALA A 201 -6.29 18.28 11.13
C ALA A 201 -4.94 18.78 10.57
N GLU A 202 -4.12 19.46 11.39
CA GLU A 202 -2.77 19.86 10.99
C GLU A 202 -1.88 18.65 10.66
N LYS A 203 -1.93 17.61 11.50
CA LYS A 203 -1.16 16.37 11.31
C LYS A 203 -1.62 15.60 10.08
N ASP A 204 -2.91 15.53 9.81
CA ASP A 204 -3.46 14.93 8.60
C ASP A 204 -2.96 15.67 7.35
N GLY A 205 -2.91 17.00 7.38
CA GLY A 205 -2.31 17.82 6.31
C GLY A 205 -0.81 17.52 6.09
N GLN A 206 -0.05 17.34 7.17
CA GLN A 206 1.37 16.93 7.10
C GLN A 206 1.52 15.52 6.50
N VAL A 207 0.68 14.57 6.91
CA VAL A 207 0.67 13.20 6.35
C VAL A 207 0.34 13.21 4.87
N ALA A 208 -0.70 13.94 4.45
CA ALA A 208 -1.07 14.08 3.03
C ALA A 208 0.11 14.61 2.19
N THR A 209 0.80 15.64 2.69
CA THR A 209 1.99 16.21 2.04
C THR A 209 3.12 15.18 1.92
N LEU A 210 3.39 14.41 2.98
CA LEU A 210 4.40 13.34 2.96
C LEU A 210 4.04 12.21 1.98
N VAL A 211 2.76 11.84 1.89
CA VAL A 211 2.26 10.85 0.92
C VAL A 211 2.50 11.33 -0.50
N THR A 212 2.15 12.59 -0.82
CA THR A 212 2.42 13.18 -2.14
C THR A 212 3.91 13.21 -2.45
N ASN A 213 4.75 13.62 -1.49
CA ASN A 213 6.20 13.66 -1.68
C ASN A 213 6.79 12.26 -1.91
N ASN A 214 6.34 11.24 -1.18
CA ASN A 214 6.75 9.86 -1.42
C ASN A 214 6.33 9.36 -2.79
N GLY A 215 5.11 9.69 -3.23
CA GLY A 215 4.64 9.39 -4.59
C GLY A 215 5.58 9.99 -5.65
N ASN A 216 5.89 11.28 -5.52
CA ASN A 216 6.80 11.99 -6.42
C ASN A 216 8.22 11.39 -6.42
N LEU A 217 8.75 11.06 -5.25
CA LEU A 217 10.06 10.42 -5.11
C LEU A 217 10.09 9.05 -5.76
N ARG A 218 9.02 8.27 -5.63
CA ARG A 218 8.89 6.95 -6.26
C ARG A 218 8.85 7.07 -7.79
N THR A 219 8.08 8.01 -8.33
CA THR A 219 8.09 8.28 -9.79
C THR A 219 9.47 8.71 -10.28
N LYS A 220 10.19 9.56 -9.53
CA LYS A 220 11.58 9.93 -9.86
C LYS A 220 12.53 8.74 -9.81
N LEU A 221 12.37 7.86 -8.82
CA LEU A 221 13.17 6.64 -8.69
C LEU A 221 12.91 5.67 -9.85
N ASP A 222 11.66 5.47 -10.23
CA ASP A 222 11.27 4.62 -11.37
C ASP A 222 11.85 5.19 -12.68
N ALA A 223 11.77 6.50 -12.89
CA ALA A 223 12.37 7.18 -14.05
C ALA A 223 13.90 7.04 -14.07
N ALA A 224 14.57 7.22 -12.93
CA ALA A 224 16.02 7.03 -12.83
C ALA A 224 16.43 5.57 -13.10
N THR A 225 15.64 4.60 -12.59
CA THR A 225 15.86 3.17 -12.82
C THR A 225 15.71 2.82 -14.31
N ALA A 226 14.69 3.35 -14.97
CA ALA A 226 14.51 3.18 -16.41
C ALA A 226 15.67 3.78 -17.21
N SER A 227 16.12 5.00 -16.86
CA SER A 227 17.28 5.63 -17.47
C SER A 227 18.56 4.80 -17.28
N LEU A 228 18.75 4.20 -16.11
CA LEU A 228 19.90 3.33 -15.83
C LEU A 228 19.87 2.07 -16.70
N ALA A 229 18.69 1.48 -16.90
CA ALA A 229 18.50 0.34 -17.79
C ALA A 229 18.81 0.69 -19.25
N THR A 230 18.41 1.88 -19.71
CA THR A 230 18.77 2.39 -21.05
C THR A 230 20.28 2.54 -21.19
N VAL A 231 20.95 3.20 -20.24
CA VAL A 231 22.41 3.38 -20.25
C VAL A 231 23.14 2.03 -20.20
N ALA A 232 22.64 1.06 -19.42
CA ALA A 232 23.21 -0.28 -19.39
C ALA A 232 23.07 -1.00 -20.75
N GLY A 233 21.93 -0.84 -21.43
CA GLY A 233 21.73 -1.35 -22.78
C GLY A 233 22.65 -0.69 -23.81
N GLU A 234 22.81 0.63 -23.75
CA GLU A 234 23.76 1.37 -24.59
C GLU A 234 25.20 0.94 -24.34
N LYS A 235 25.60 0.77 -23.08
CA LYS A 235 26.92 0.25 -22.71
C LYS A 235 27.14 -1.14 -23.33
N GLY A 236 26.18 -2.07 -23.18
CA GLY A 236 26.30 -3.40 -23.77
C GLY A 236 26.40 -3.37 -25.30
N ARG A 237 25.66 -2.46 -25.95
CA ARG A 237 25.78 -2.23 -27.40
C ARG A 237 27.18 -1.74 -27.79
N LEU A 238 27.70 -0.75 -27.09
CA LEU A 238 29.03 -0.20 -27.33
C LEU A 238 30.14 -1.22 -27.07
N GLU A 239 30.01 -2.06 -26.03
CA GLU A 239 30.93 -3.17 -25.77
C GLU A 239 30.89 -4.19 -26.93
N GLY A 240 29.70 -4.48 -27.47
CA GLY A 240 29.54 -5.32 -28.67
C GLY A 240 30.19 -4.71 -29.93
N ASP A 241 29.95 -3.43 -30.18
CA ASP A 241 30.55 -2.67 -31.29
C ASP A 241 32.09 -2.65 -31.16
N LEU A 242 32.61 -2.45 -29.95
CA LEU A 242 34.06 -2.49 -29.68
C LEU A 242 34.66 -3.87 -29.97
N ALA A 243 34.01 -4.95 -29.53
CA ALA A 243 34.46 -6.31 -29.80
C ALA A 243 34.42 -6.64 -31.31
N ALA A 244 33.42 -6.15 -32.04
CA ALA A 244 33.36 -6.29 -33.50
C ALA A 244 34.50 -5.53 -34.19
N ALA A 245 34.75 -4.29 -33.77
CA ALA A 245 35.85 -3.48 -34.30
C ALA A 245 37.23 -4.11 -34.01
N GLN A 246 37.42 -4.71 -32.82
CA GLN A 246 38.65 -5.44 -32.48
C GLN A 246 38.89 -6.63 -33.41
N ARG A 247 37.86 -7.46 -33.67
CA ARG A 247 37.97 -8.57 -34.62
C ARG A 247 38.30 -8.09 -36.04
N GLU A 248 37.73 -6.97 -36.45
CA GLU A 248 38.00 -6.39 -37.77
C GLU A 248 39.45 -5.88 -37.87
N VAL A 249 39.98 -5.28 -36.80
CA VAL A 249 41.40 -4.91 -36.72
C VAL A 249 42.30 -6.13 -36.77
N GLU A 250 41.99 -7.20 -36.04
CA GLU A 250 42.73 -8.47 -36.08
C GLU A 250 42.73 -9.05 -37.50
N ARG A 251 41.56 -9.15 -38.15
CA ARG A 251 41.41 -9.62 -39.53
C ARG A 251 42.24 -8.80 -40.51
N LEU A 252 42.13 -7.47 -40.46
CA LEU A 252 42.92 -6.58 -41.31
C LEU A 252 44.42 -6.71 -41.04
N SER A 253 44.82 -6.94 -39.79
CA SER A 253 46.23 -7.15 -39.44
C SER A 253 46.78 -8.46 -40.02
N GLU A 254 45.98 -9.54 -40.02
CA GLU A 254 46.31 -10.82 -40.66
C GLU A 254 46.42 -10.65 -42.18
N GLU A 255 45.44 -10.02 -42.84
CA GLU A 255 45.50 -9.72 -44.28
C GLU A 255 46.72 -8.87 -44.65
N THR A 256 47.07 -7.92 -43.80
CA THR A 256 48.26 -7.07 -44.00
C THR A 256 49.54 -7.90 -43.86
N ALA A 257 49.60 -8.83 -42.90
CA ALA A 257 50.73 -9.73 -42.72
C ALA A 257 50.87 -10.70 -43.91
N GLU A 258 49.77 -11.29 -44.38
CA GLU A 258 49.75 -12.13 -45.58
C GLU A 258 50.21 -11.37 -46.82
N SER A 259 49.70 -10.16 -47.03
CA SER A 259 50.13 -9.28 -48.13
C SER A 259 51.61 -8.93 -48.02
N ALA A 260 52.13 -8.69 -46.81
CA ALA A 260 53.55 -8.42 -46.58
C ALA A 260 54.42 -9.66 -46.89
N GLU A 261 53.99 -10.86 -46.49
CA GLU A 261 54.67 -12.11 -46.87
C GLU A 261 54.65 -12.33 -48.39
N GLU A 262 53.54 -12.06 -49.06
CA GLU A 262 53.44 -12.21 -50.51
C GLU A 262 54.35 -11.20 -51.23
N ILE A 263 54.40 -9.95 -50.78
CA ILE A 263 55.36 -8.96 -51.26
C ILE A 263 56.80 -9.46 -51.05
N GLN A 264 57.10 -10.05 -49.89
CA GLN A 264 58.45 -10.59 -49.63
C GLN A 264 58.78 -11.75 -50.57
N LYS A 265 57.86 -12.71 -50.76
CA LYS A 265 58.01 -13.81 -51.72
C LYS A 265 58.26 -13.28 -53.13
N LEU A 266 57.50 -12.25 -53.56
CA LEU A 266 57.68 -11.62 -54.87
C LEU A 266 59.03 -10.91 -55.00
N ARG A 267 59.53 -10.27 -53.94
CA ARG A 267 60.88 -9.68 -53.91
C ARG A 267 61.96 -10.76 -54.03
N ASP A 268 61.84 -11.85 -53.28
CA ASP A 268 62.77 -12.97 -53.35
C ASP A 268 62.77 -13.59 -54.76
N TRP A 269 61.60 -13.77 -55.36
CA TRP A 269 61.46 -14.19 -56.76
C TRP A 269 62.10 -13.21 -57.74
N GLN A 270 61.91 -11.92 -57.55
CA GLN A 270 62.54 -10.89 -58.37
C GLN A 270 64.07 -10.95 -58.27
N ASP A 271 64.62 -11.18 -57.08
CA ASP A 271 66.07 -11.31 -56.88
C ASP A 271 66.62 -12.62 -57.45
N ILE A 272 65.87 -13.73 -57.36
CA ILE A 272 66.21 -14.99 -58.05
C ILE A 272 66.23 -14.76 -59.56
N LEU A 273 65.21 -14.12 -60.13
CA LEU A 273 65.16 -13.82 -61.56
C LEU A 273 66.34 -12.94 -61.98
N ARG A 274 66.64 -11.88 -61.22
CA ARG A 274 67.82 -11.04 -61.47
C ARG A 274 69.13 -11.82 -61.42
N LYS A 275 69.29 -12.74 -60.45
CA LYS A 275 70.47 -13.62 -60.36
C LYS A 275 70.54 -14.57 -61.56
N VAL A 276 69.44 -15.24 -61.91
CA VAL A 276 69.39 -16.14 -63.07
C VAL A 276 69.65 -15.40 -64.38
N GLU A 277 69.11 -14.20 -64.55
CA GLU A 277 69.40 -13.34 -65.69
C GLU A 277 70.87 -12.90 -65.71
N ALA A 278 71.42 -12.49 -64.56
CA ALA A 278 72.83 -12.15 -64.43
C ALA A 278 73.74 -13.34 -64.75
N ASP A 279 73.43 -14.53 -64.24
CA ASP A 279 74.18 -15.77 -64.47
C ASP A 279 74.08 -16.18 -65.95
N LYS A 280 72.90 -16.14 -66.57
CA LYS A 280 72.73 -16.38 -68.01
C LYS A 280 73.53 -15.40 -68.85
N LEU A 281 73.53 -14.11 -68.48
CA LEU A 281 74.32 -13.10 -69.16
C LEU A 281 75.83 -13.34 -68.97
N LEU A 282 76.25 -13.81 -67.79
CA LEU A 282 77.63 -14.12 -67.48
C LEU A 282 78.10 -15.38 -68.23
N GLU A 283 77.30 -16.45 -68.26
CA GLU A 283 77.52 -17.65 -69.07
C GLU A 283 77.58 -17.31 -70.56
N ALA A 284 76.64 -16.50 -71.06
CA ALA A 284 76.68 -16.03 -72.45
C ALA A 284 77.96 -15.26 -72.71
N ARG A 285 78.33 -14.31 -71.84
CA ARG A 285 79.57 -13.54 -71.97
C ARG A 285 80.81 -14.42 -71.93
N GLN A 286 80.86 -15.44 -71.08
CA GLN A 286 81.94 -16.42 -71.03
C GLN A 286 82.01 -17.23 -72.33
N LYS A 287 80.87 -17.72 -72.81
CA LYS A 287 80.77 -18.44 -74.09
C LYS A 287 81.26 -17.59 -75.27
N TRP A 288 80.84 -16.33 -75.35
CA TRP A 288 81.34 -15.40 -76.37
C TRP A 288 82.83 -15.09 -76.19
N SER A 289 83.35 -15.06 -74.96
CA SER A 289 84.79 -14.88 -74.71
C SER A 289 85.59 -16.09 -75.20
N THR A 290 85.16 -17.31 -74.88
CA THR A 290 85.83 -18.53 -75.32
C THR A 290 85.72 -18.72 -76.83
N GLU A 291 84.56 -18.44 -77.44
CA GLU A 291 84.41 -18.43 -78.91
C GLU A 291 85.33 -17.38 -79.55
N ARG A 292 85.44 -16.18 -78.97
CA ARG A 292 86.35 -15.14 -79.43
C ARG A 292 87.82 -15.57 -79.32
N GLU A 293 88.23 -16.19 -78.21
CA GLU A 293 89.57 -16.73 -78.01
C GLU A 293 89.89 -17.87 -79.00
N GLN A 294 88.93 -18.77 -79.24
CA GLN A 294 89.04 -19.83 -80.25
C GLN A 294 89.17 -19.25 -81.67
N LEU A 295 88.39 -18.21 -82.00
CA LEU A 295 88.51 -17.53 -83.28
C LEU A 295 89.84 -16.79 -83.42
N GLN A 296 90.34 -16.16 -82.35
CA GLN A 296 91.66 -15.53 -82.34
C GLN A 296 92.78 -16.56 -82.53
N ALA A 297 92.69 -17.72 -81.88
CA ALA A 297 93.64 -18.81 -82.07
C ALA A 297 93.60 -19.36 -83.51
N ALA A 298 92.40 -19.55 -84.07
CA ALA A 298 92.23 -19.98 -85.46
C ALA A 298 92.74 -18.94 -86.48
N ILE A 299 92.59 -17.64 -86.18
CA ILE A 299 93.19 -16.56 -86.99
C ILE A 299 94.71 -16.65 -86.90
N HIS A 300 95.28 -16.78 -85.71
CA HIS A 300 96.73 -16.89 -85.54
C HIS A 300 97.30 -18.14 -86.24
N GLU A 301 96.61 -19.27 -86.17
CA GLU A 301 96.99 -20.49 -86.90
C GLU A 301 96.89 -20.28 -88.43
N ARG A 302 95.87 -19.57 -88.90
CA ARG A 302 95.75 -19.17 -90.31
C ARG A 302 96.83 -18.18 -90.75
N GLU A 303 97.25 -17.28 -89.87
CA GLU A 303 98.38 -16.37 -90.12
C GLU A 303 99.68 -17.16 -90.23
N VAL A 304 99.97 -18.04 -89.26
CA VAL A 304 101.15 -18.93 -89.28
C VAL A 304 101.17 -19.81 -90.53
N THR A 305 100.04 -20.40 -90.91
CA THR A 305 99.94 -21.20 -92.14
C THR A 305 100.06 -20.35 -93.40
N SER A 306 99.52 -19.13 -93.41
CA SER A 306 99.70 -18.19 -94.53
C SER A 306 101.15 -17.71 -94.64
N GLU A 307 101.85 -17.49 -93.53
CA GLU A 307 103.29 -17.16 -93.50
C GLU A 307 104.10 -18.34 -94.04
N ARG A 308 103.77 -19.56 -93.62
CA ARG A 308 104.40 -20.79 -94.11
C ARG A 308 104.19 -20.97 -95.61
N LEU A 309 102.96 -20.82 -96.09
CA LEU A 309 102.64 -20.86 -97.52
C LEU A 309 103.35 -19.74 -98.29
N ARG A 310 103.49 -18.54 -97.73
CA ARG A 310 104.31 -17.46 -98.34
C ARG A 310 105.77 -17.88 -98.47
N THR A 311 106.36 -18.49 -97.43
CA THR A 311 107.75 -18.97 -97.50
C THR A 311 107.92 -20.13 -98.48
N GLU A 312 106.94 -21.03 -98.59
CA GLU A 312 106.95 -22.12 -99.57
C GLU A 312 106.81 -21.59 -101.01
N VAL A 313 105.94 -20.58 -101.23
CA VAL A 313 105.80 -19.91 -102.53
C VAL A 313 107.05 -19.12 -102.90
N GLN A 314 107.70 -18.47 -101.93
CA GLN A 314 108.95 -17.75 -102.16
C GLN A 314 110.10 -18.70 -102.50
N ALA A 315 110.21 -19.83 -101.80
CA ALA A 315 111.18 -20.89 -102.14
C ALA A 315 110.90 -21.51 -103.53
N ALA A 316 109.63 -21.70 -103.89
CA ALA A 316 109.25 -22.17 -105.23
C ALA A 316 109.55 -21.13 -106.32
N ALA A 317 109.42 -19.83 -106.02
CA ALA A 317 109.79 -18.75 -106.93
C ALA A 317 111.31 -18.67 -107.15
N GLU A 318 112.11 -18.90 -106.09
CA GLU A 318 113.57 -19.01 -106.19
C GLU A 318 114.00 -20.23 -107.01
N GLN A 319 113.34 -21.38 -106.84
CA GLN A 319 113.53 -22.55 -107.70
C GLN A 319 113.14 -22.28 -109.17
N GLY A 320 112.06 -21.52 -109.39
CA GLY A 320 111.64 -21.07 -110.72
C GLY A 320 112.69 -20.19 -111.41
N GLN A 321 113.28 -19.23 -110.69
CA GLN A 321 114.37 -18.39 -111.20
C GLN A 321 115.63 -19.20 -111.52
N GLN A 322 115.92 -20.22 -110.71
CA GLN A 322 117.06 -21.11 -110.94
C GLN A 322 116.86 -21.97 -112.19
N HIS A 323 115.66 -22.51 -112.40
CA HIS A 323 115.31 -23.23 -113.62
C HIS A 323 115.25 -22.33 -114.87
N GLU A 324 114.87 -21.06 -114.74
CA GLU A 324 115.01 -20.08 -115.83
C GLU A 324 116.48 -19.79 -116.17
N GLY A 325 117.35 -19.73 -115.16
CA GLY A 325 118.80 -19.64 -115.35
C GLY A 325 119.38 -20.85 -116.10
N ASP A 326 118.97 -22.05 -115.71
CA ASP A 326 119.40 -23.31 -116.35
C ASP A 326 118.86 -23.43 -117.78
N LEU A 327 117.62 -23.00 -118.03
CA LEU A 327 117.03 -22.96 -119.38
C LEU A 327 117.68 -21.89 -120.27
N ALA A 328 118.13 -20.77 -119.71
CA ALA A 328 118.89 -19.75 -120.43
C ALA A 328 120.30 -20.24 -120.81
N ALA A 329 120.95 -21.00 -119.92
CA ALA A 329 122.24 -21.65 -120.18
C ALA A 329 122.11 -22.72 -121.28
N MET A 330 121.12 -23.61 -121.17
CA MET A 330 120.80 -24.63 -122.18
C MET A 330 120.47 -24.02 -123.56
N ARG A 331 119.74 -22.89 -123.61
CA ARG A 331 119.46 -22.15 -124.85
C ARG A 331 120.73 -21.53 -125.46
N LYS A 332 121.70 -21.14 -124.65
CA LYS A 332 122.99 -20.59 -125.11
C LYS A 332 123.88 -21.70 -125.68
N GLU A 333 123.88 -22.88 -125.07
CA GLU A 333 124.55 -24.08 -125.60
C GLU A 333 123.92 -24.57 -126.90
N LEU A 334 122.58 -24.63 -126.98
CA LEU A 334 121.85 -24.97 -128.21
C LEU A 334 122.13 -24.00 -129.37
N LYS A 335 122.29 -22.70 -129.10
CA LYS A 335 122.71 -21.72 -130.11
C LYS A 335 124.15 -21.95 -130.59
N SER A 336 125.06 -22.37 -129.70
CA SER A 336 126.44 -22.68 -130.08
C SER A 336 126.54 -23.97 -130.92
N LEU A 337 125.74 -24.99 -130.58
CA LEU A 337 125.66 -26.25 -131.31
C LEU A 337 124.97 -26.06 -132.67
N HIS A 338 123.96 -25.19 -132.74
CA HIS A 338 123.32 -24.81 -134.01
C HIS A 338 124.27 -24.04 -134.95
N GLY A 339 125.12 -23.17 -134.41
CA GLY A 339 126.19 -22.50 -135.19
C GLY A 339 127.23 -23.51 -135.74
N ARG A 340 127.64 -24.47 -134.92
CA ARG A 340 128.57 -25.54 -135.30
C ARG A 340 128.03 -26.46 -136.41
N CYS A 341 126.73 -26.76 -136.37
CA CYS A 341 126.06 -27.53 -137.43
C CYS A 341 125.97 -26.76 -138.75
N GLN A 342 125.81 -25.43 -138.72
CA GLN A 342 125.79 -24.59 -139.94
C GLN A 342 127.18 -24.39 -140.57
N GLU A 343 128.25 -24.43 -139.77
CA GLU A 343 129.64 -24.38 -140.25
C GLU A 343 130.02 -25.68 -140.99
N LEU A 344 129.70 -26.84 -140.40
CA LEU A 344 129.93 -28.15 -141.01
C LEU A 344 129.10 -28.35 -142.30
N GLN A 345 127.92 -27.73 -142.39
CA GLN A 345 127.10 -27.75 -143.61
C GLN A 345 127.69 -26.92 -144.76
N LYS A 346 128.47 -25.87 -144.47
CA LYS A 346 129.20 -25.08 -145.47
C LYS A 346 130.46 -25.78 -145.97
N GLU A 347 131.14 -26.55 -145.12
CA GLU A 347 132.31 -27.34 -145.51
C GLU A 347 131.95 -28.54 -146.41
N VAL A 348 130.80 -29.19 -146.17
CA VAL A 348 130.29 -30.27 -147.05
C VAL A 348 129.91 -29.74 -148.45
N GLY A 349 129.37 -28.52 -148.55
CA GLY A 349 129.05 -27.88 -149.83
C GLY A 349 130.27 -27.50 -150.68
N LEU A 350 131.39 -27.12 -150.03
CA LEU A 350 132.65 -26.79 -150.70
C LEU A 350 133.39 -28.05 -151.21
N LEU A 351 133.35 -29.14 -150.45
CA LEU A 351 133.94 -30.43 -150.86
C LEU A 351 133.12 -31.12 -151.97
N GLN A 352 131.80 -30.90 -152.03
CA GLN A 352 130.96 -31.36 -153.15
C GLN A 352 131.16 -30.56 -154.45
N GLY A 353 131.65 -29.32 -154.38
CA GLY A 353 132.06 -28.52 -155.54
C GLY A 353 133.39 -28.99 -156.15
N GLN A 354 134.33 -29.41 -155.31
CA GLN A 354 135.65 -29.91 -155.74
C GLN A 354 135.60 -31.33 -156.33
N LEU A 355 134.64 -32.16 -155.91
CA LEU A 355 134.44 -33.51 -156.43
C LEU A 355 133.83 -33.52 -157.86
N ASN A 356 133.06 -32.50 -158.23
CA ASN A 356 132.40 -32.42 -159.54
C ASN A 356 133.34 -31.91 -160.65
N THR A 357 134.43 -31.21 -160.30
CA THR A 357 135.52 -30.85 -161.22
C THR A 357 136.46 -32.03 -161.54
N GLU A 358 136.69 -32.94 -160.59
CA GLU A 358 137.43 -34.21 -160.81
C GLU A 358 136.62 -35.22 -161.65
N ARG A 359 135.29 -35.20 -161.54
CA ARG A 359 134.39 -36.05 -162.35
C ARG A 359 134.34 -35.68 -163.83
N GLN A 360 134.69 -34.45 -164.19
CA GLN A 360 134.84 -34.02 -165.60
C GLN A 360 136.20 -34.41 -166.19
N ALA A 361 137.23 -34.65 -165.36
CA ALA A 361 138.53 -35.21 -165.79
C ALA A 361 138.53 -36.75 -165.89
N HIS A 362 137.67 -37.43 -165.12
CA HIS A 362 137.58 -38.90 -165.13
C HIS A 362 136.74 -39.48 -166.28
N THR A 363 135.90 -38.66 -166.91
CA THR A 363 135.09 -39.03 -168.08
C THR A 363 135.88 -38.96 -169.40
N GLU A 364 137.07 -38.36 -169.41
CA GLU A 364 138.06 -38.49 -170.50
C GLU A 364 138.85 -39.81 -170.40
N ARG A 365 138.99 -40.39 -169.18
CA ARG A 365 139.54 -41.75 -168.96
C ARG A 365 138.54 -42.88 -169.23
N ALA A 366 137.27 -42.53 -169.46
CA ALA A 366 136.23 -43.45 -169.95
C ALA A 366 136.38 -43.81 -171.45
N ARG A 367 137.48 -43.45 -172.13
CA ARG A 367 137.75 -43.89 -173.51
C ARG A 367 138.95 -44.83 -173.68
N GLU A 368 139.75 -45.06 -172.62
CA GLU A 368 140.90 -45.98 -172.68
C GLU A 368 140.70 -47.31 -171.92
N ALA A 369 139.71 -47.42 -171.01
CA ALA A 369 139.48 -48.64 -170.23
C ALA A 369 138.47 -49.64 -170.85
N ASP A 370 137.72 -49.23 -171.88
CA ASP A 370 136.88 -50.14 -172.69
C ASP A 370 137.71 -51.17 -173.51
N GLY A 371 139.04 -51.07 -173.50
CA GLY A 371 139.96 -52.04 -174.13
C GLY A 371 140.54 -53.12 -173.21
N LEU A 372 140.35 -53.02 -171.89
CA LEU A 372 140.93 -53.94 -170.90
C LEU A 372 139.87 -54.48 -169.94
N LYS A 373 138.80 -55.06 -170.49
CA LYS A 373 138.69 -56.51 -170.72
C LYS A 373 137.63 -57.10 -169.78
N ALA A 374 136.50 -57.59 -170.27
CA ALA A 374 136.40 -58.79 -171.10
C ALA A 374 137.07 -60.07 -170.51
N ASP A 375 137.87 -59.98 -169.43
CA ASP A 375 138.63 -61.11 -168.87
C ASP A 375 138.20 -61.51 -167.43
N VAL A 376 137.28 -60.81 -166.74
CA VAL A 376 136.85 -61.19 -165.35
C VAL A 376 135.39 -61.71 -165.28
N GLN A 377 134.74 -61.88 -166.42
CA GLN A 377 133.35 -62.34 -166.56
C GLN A 377 133.05 -63.80 -166.14
N GLN A 378 133.89 -64.52 -165.38
CA GLN A 378 133.73 -65.98 -165.24
C GLN A 378 133.74 -66.59 -163.82
N LEU A 379 133.91 -65.83 -162.73
CA LEU A 379 134.36 -66.49 -161.48
C LEU A 379 133.52 -66.45 -160.20
N GLN A 380 132.29 -65.92 -160.09
CA GLN A 380 131.56 -66.11 -158.80
C GLN A 380 130.03 -66.04 -158.81
N VAL A 381 129.42 -66.68 -159.80
CA VAL A 381 127.97 -67.01 -159.89
C VAL A 381 127.54 -68.20 -158.98
N LEU A 382 128.36 -68.76 -158.10
CA LEU A 382 128.13 -70.12 -157.55
C LEU A 382 128.12 -70.33 -156.03
N MET A 383 127.81 -69.32 -155.20
CA MET A 383 127.48 -69.52 -153.77
C MET A 383 126.42 -68.50 -153.34
N GLU A 384 125.24 -68.46 -153.96
CA GLU A 384 124.27 -69.55 -153.84
C GLU A 384 123.84 -69.77 -152.38
N ARG A 385 122.52 -69.62 -152.19
CA ARG A 385 121.69 -70.72 -151.67
C ARG A 385 122.21 -71.25 -150.35
N THR A 386 121.54 -71.02 -149.24
CA THR A 386 120.26 -71.66 -148.90
C THR A 386 120.26 -71.69 -147.37
N HIS A 387 119.17 -71.29 -146.75
CA HIS A 387 118.47 -72.14 -145.77
C HIS A 387 118.69 -71.75 -144.31
N GLY A 388 117.57 -71.68 -143.60
CA GLY A 388 117.53 -71.63 -142.14
C GLY A 388 116.72 -70.44 -141.61
N GLU A 389 115.44 -70.28 -141.99
CA GLU A 389 114.29 -70.86 -141.25
C GLU A 389 114.09 -70.19 -139.87
N LYS A 390 113.00 -69.46 -139.60
CA LYS A 390 111.62 -69.96 -139.44
C LYS A 390 111.47 -70.95 -138.27
N TYR A 391 111.82 -70.65 -136.99
CA TYR A 391 111.40 -71.57 -135.88
C TYR A 391 111.46 -71.16 -134.39
N VAL A 392 111.37 -69.90 -133.92
CA VAL A 392 111.27 -69.69 -132.43
C VAL A 392 110.46 -68.43 -132.04
N ALA A 393 109.14 -68.44 -132.19
CA ALA A 393 108.19 -68.77 -131.10
C ALA A 393 107.88 -67.55 -130.20
N GLU A 394 106.64 -67.06 -130.09
CA GLU A 394 105.46 -67.77 -129.57
C GLU A 394 105.71 -68.44 -128.20
N ALA A 395 105.98 -67.65 -127.15
CA ALA A 395 105.76 -68.06 -125.74
C ALA A 395 106.00 -66.89 -124.76
N ASN A 396 104.95 -66.30 -124.16
CA ASN A 396 104.91 -65.86 -122.73
C ASN A 396 103.95 -64.70 -122.43
N TRP A 397 102.66 -64.97 -122.60
CA TRP A 397 101.53 -64.33 -121.90
C TRP A 397 101.61 -64.49 -120.35
N LYS A 398 100.69 -63.81 -119.64
CA LYS A 398 99.82 -64.41 -118.59
C LYS A 398 100.06 -64.24 -117.08
N GLU A 399 100.95 -63.38 -116.57
CA GLU A 399 101.22 -63.46 -115.11
C GLU A 399 100.50 -62.49 -114.14
N ARG A 400 100.16 -61.22 -114.39
CA ARG A 400 99.91 -60.32 -113.21
C ARG A 400 98.67 -59.43 -113.22
N ALA A 401 97.52 -60.09 -113.34
CA ALA A 401 96.18 -59.56 -113.06
C ALA A 401 95.64 -59.87 -111.63
N VAL A 402 96.45 -60.37 -110.70
CA VAL A 402 95.98 -60.98 -109.42
C VAL A 402 96.11 -60.07 -108.17
N VAL A 403 96.69 -58.87 -108.25
CA VAL A 403 97.05 -58.09 -107.05
C VAL A 403 95.99 -57.07 -106.59
N ALA A 404 94.98 -56.74 -107.39
CA ALA A 404 94.03 -55.67 -107.06
C ALA A 404 92.82 -56.10 -106.16
N GLU A 405 92.61 -57.40 -105.95
CA GLU A 405 91.39 -57.95 -105.31
C GLU A 405 91.44 -57.99 -103.76
N ALA A 406 92.58 -57.65 -103.13
CA ALA A 406 92.78 -57.85 -101.69
C ALA A 406 92.39 -56.65 -100.79
N ALA A 407 92.34 -55.41 -101.29
CA ALA A 407 92.18 -54.22 -100.43
C ALA A 407 90.72 -53.88 -100.04
N LEU A 408 89.73 -54.50 -100.67
CA LEU A 408 88.29 -54.23 -100.46
C LEU A 408 87.66 -54.98 -99.25
N LYS A 409 88.43 -55.74 -98.46
CA LYS A 409 87.92 -56.55 -97.34
C LYS A 409 88.08 -55.96 -95.94
N GLU A 410 88.74 -54.81 -95.79
CA GLU A 410 89.05 -54.22 -94.47
C GLU A 410 88.07 -53.10 -94.02
N GLN A 411 87.29 -52.53 -94.94
CA GLN A 411 86.34 -51.43 -94.65
C GLN A 411 84.98 -51.87 -94.08
N ALA A 412 84.68 -53.17 -94.00
CA ALA A 412 83.37 -53.70 -93.58
C ALA A 412 83.27 -54.05 -92.08
N ALA A 413 84.36 -53.97 -91.31
CA ALA A 413 84.40 -54.36 -89.90
C ALA A 413 84.05 -53.22 -88.92
N GLU A 414 84.24 -51.95 -89.30
CA GLU A 414 84.05 -50.79 -88.40
C GLU A 414 82.56 -50.40 -88.22
N ALA A 415 81.69 -50.74 -89.18
CA ALA A 415 80.25 -50.43 -89.14
C ALA A 415 79.44 -51.25 -88.11
N ARG A 416 80.03 -52.28 -87.48
CA ARG A 416 79.35 -53.10 -86.46
C ARG A 416 79.48 -52.56 -85.03
N LYS A 417 80.31 -51.53 -84.79
CA LYS A 417 80.47 -50.89 -83.48
C LYS A 417 79.42 -49.79 -83.19
N GLU A 418 78.73 -49.27 -84.21
CA GLU A 418 77.71 -48.21 -84.05
C GLU A 418 76.30 -48.73 -83.70
N ALA A 419 76.03 -50.04 -83.80
CA ALA A 419 74.71 -50.62 -83.48
C ALA A 419 74.49 -50.96 -82.00
N ALA A 420 75.54 -51.00 -81.17
CA ALA A 420 75.46 -51.42 -79.77
C ALA A 420 75.08 -50.29 -78.78
N VAL A 421 75.20 -49.01 -79.18
CA VAL A 421 74.91 -47.85 -78.31
C VAL A 421 73.44 -47.41 -78.37
N SER A 422 72.71 -47.80 -79.42
CA SER A 422 71.28 -47.49 -79.58
C SER A 422 70.34 -48.39 -78.75
N GLY A 423 70.83 -49.49 -78.16
CA GLY A 423 70.06 -50.41 -77.32
C GLY A 423 69.92 -49.97 -75.85
N ALA A 424 70.80 -49.10 -75.35
CA ALA A 424 70.79 -48.67 -73.95
C ALA A 424 69.75 -47.58 -73.63
N MET A 425 69.16 -46.93 -74.64
CA MET A 425 68.13 -45.89 -74.45
C MET A 425 66.69 -46.44 -74.39
N ALA A 426 66.45 -47.72 -74.71
CA ALA A 426 65.10 -48.31 -74.68
C ALA A 426 64.68 -48.87 -73.31
N GLU A 427 65.62 -49.20 -72.41
CA GLU A 427 65.31 -49.73 -71.06
C GLU A 427 65.02 -48.64 -70.02
N GLY A 428 65.36 -47.37 -70.29
CA GLY A 428 65.04 -46.24 -69.42
C GLY A 428 63.55 -45.87 -69.43
N TYR A 429 62.90 -45.88 -70.60
CA TYR A 429 61.48 -45.51 -70.73
C TYR A 429 60.51 -46.56 -70.18
N LYS A 430 60.96 -47.81 -69.96
CA LYS A 430 60.12 -48.88 -69.40
C LYS A 430 59.93 -48.76 -67.87
N ARG A 431 60.87 -48.10 -67.16
CA ARG A 431 60.81 -47.91 -65.70
C ARG A 431 59.98 -46.69 -65.27
N GLU A 432 59.77 -45.71 -66.16
CA GLU A 432 58.94 -44.53 -65.90
C GLU A 432 57.43 -44.83 -66.03
N VAL A 433 57.04 -45.79 -66.88
CA VAL A 433 55.63 -46.17 -67.13
C VAL A 433 55.05 -47.00 -65.97
N GLU A 434 55.78 -47.98 -65.43
CA GLU A 434 55.36 -48.80 -64.27
C GLU A 434 55.24 -47.97 -62.97
N ARG A 435 55.98 -46.85 -62.86
CA ARG A 435 55.94 -45.94 -61.70
C ARG A 435 54.70 -45.04 -61.70
N LEU A 436 54.14 -44.74 -62.88
CA LEU A 436 52.93 -43.91 -63.03
C LEU A 436 51.62 -44.71 -62.86
N GLU A 437 51.59 -46.00 -63.24
CA GLU A 437 50.42 -46.88 -63.05
C GLU A 437 50.14 -47.20 -61.56
N LEU A 438 51.18 -47.22 -60.72
CA LEU A 438 51.07 -47.43 -59.27
C LEU A 438 50.56 -46.20 -58.50
N HIS A 439 50.67 -45.00 -59.09
CA HIS A 439 50.21 -43.73 -58.50
C HIS A 439 48.74 -43.42 -58.85
N ILE A 440 48.29 -43.85 -60.04
CA ILE A 440 46.89 -43.75 -60.49
C ILE A 440 45.98 -44.72 -59.73
N SER A 441 46.46 -45.93 -59.43
CA SER A 441 45.68 -46.93 -58.65
C SER A 441 45.51 -46.55 -57.17
N ARG A 442 46.44 -45.79 -56.58
CA ARG A 442 46.35 -45.27 -55.20
C ARG A 442 45.39 -44.09 -55.06
N THR A 443 45.36 -43.20 -56.05
CA THR A 443 44.49 -42.02 -56.04
C THR A 443 43.03 -42.36 -56.34
N GLN A 444 42.77 -43.39 -57.16
CA GLN A 444 41.41 -43.90 -57.40
C GLN A 444 40.83 -44.72 -56.24
N ALA A 445 41.66 -45.32 -55.38
CA ALA A 445 41.21 -46.01 -54.16
C ALA A 445 40.85 -45.01 -53.04
N GLN A 446 41.66 -43.96 -52.86
CA GLN A 446 41.41 -42.91 -51.86
C GLN A 446 40.14 -42.11 -52.14
N ALA A 447 39.86 -41.80 -53.41
CA ALA A 447 38.66 -41.08 -53.83
C ALA A 447 37.34 -41.88 -53.67
N ARG A 448 37.40 -43.22 -53.56
CA ARG A 448 36.21 -44.05 -53.28
C ARG A 448 35.89 -44.12 -51.80
N THR A 449 36.90 -44.18 -50.93
CA THR A 449 36.73 -44.11 -49.47
C THR A 449 36.20 -42.75 -48.99
N ASP A 450 36.62 -41.65 -49.62
CA ASP A 450 36.19 -40.31 -49.23
C ASP A 450 34.72 -40.02 -49.64
N VAL A 451 34.22 -40.64 -50.73
CA VAL A 451 32.82 -40.54 -51.16
C VAL A 451 31.87 -41.42 -50.30
N GLU A 452 32.34 -42.56 -49.79
CA GLU A 452 31.57 -43.41 -48.87
C GLU A 452 31.50 -42.83 -47.44
N GLN A 453 32.55 -42.13 -46.99
CA GLN A 453 32.54 -41.42 -45.70
C GLN A 453 31.64 -40.17 -45.71
N VAL A 454 31.58 -39.44 -46.83
CA VAL A 454 30.67 -38.28 -46.97
C VAL A 454 29.20 -38.72 -47.11
N SER A 455 28.91 -39.82 -47.81
CA SER A 455 27.54 -40.32 -47.96
C SER A 455 26.96 -41.00 -46.71
N THR A 456 27.80 -41.55 -45.82
CA THR A 456 27.38 -42.05 -44.50
C THR A 456 27.17 -40.91 -43.50
N SER A 457 27.99 -39.86 -43.56
CA SER A 457 27.83 -38.65 -42.74
C SER A 457 26.60 -37.83 -43.12
N LEU A 458 26.26 -37.76 -44.41
CA LEU A 458 25.05 -37.08 -44.91
C LEU A 458 23.76 -37.80 -44.51
N ARG A 459 23.72 -39.14 -44.54
CA ARG A 459 22.58 -39.93 -44.06
C ARG A 459 22.38 -39.86 -42.54
N GLN A 460 23.45 -39.70 -41.76
CA GLN A 460 23.37 -39.52 -40.31
C GLN A 460 22.91 -38.10 -39.93
N ALA A 461 23.27 -37.08 -40.73
CA ALA A 461 22.75 -35.73 -40.58
C ALA A 461 21.26 -35.61 -40.98
N GLU A 462 20.84 -36.30 -42.05
CA GLU A 462 19.43 -36.36 -42.47
C GLU A 462 18.55 -37.13 -41.47
N ALA A 463 19.06 -38.18 -40.82
CA ALA A 463 18.35 -38.89 -39.75
C ALA A 463 18.23 -38.06 -38.46
N CYS A 464 19.25 -37.26 -38.10
CA CYS A 464 19.18 -36.33 -36.96
C CYS A 464 18.24 -35.15 -37.24
N ALA A 465 18.19 -34.65 -38.47
CA ALA A 465 17.25 -33.61 -38.88
C ALA A 465 15.79 -34.11 -38.84
N ALA A 466 15.51 -35.34 -39.28
CA ALA A 466 14.18 -35.94 -39.20
C ALA A 466 13.74 -36.24 -37.76
N ALA A 467 14.66 -36.62 -36.86
CA ALA A 467 14.39 -36.80 -35.43
C ALA A 467 14.12 -35.47 -34.71
N ALA A 468 14.85 -34.41 -35.05
CA ALA A 468 14.59 -33.07 -34.53
C ALA A 468 13.24 -32.51 -35.02
N GLU A 469 12.85 -32.80 -36.27
CA GLU A 469 11.56 -32.37 -36.83
C GLU A 469 10.36 -33.12 -36.23
N GLN A 470 10.53 -34.40 -35.85
CA GLN A 470 9.53 -35.15 -35.09
C GLN A 470 9.41 -34.66 -33.64
N GLU A 471 10.51 -34.27 -33.00
CA GLU A 471 10.49 -33.73 -31.64
C GLU A 471 9.91 -32.31 -31.58
N VAL A 472 10.15 -31.50 -32.60
CA VAL A 472 9.47 -30.20 -32.77
C VAL A 472 7.96 -30.40 -32.98
N LYS A 473 7.52 -31.38 -33.79
CA LYS A 473 6.08 -31.70 -33.93
C LYS A 473 5.45 -32.24 -32.64
N ARG A 474 6.20 -33.02 -31.83
CA ARG A 474 5.76 -33.52 -30.52
C ARG A 474 5.61 -32.39 -29.50
N LEU A 475 6.58 -31.49 -29.43
CA LEU A 475 6.53 -30.30 -28.57
C LEU A 475 5.46 -29.31 -29.03
N GLN A 476 5.23 -29.16 -30.34
CA GLN A 476 4.13 -28.35 -30.87
C GLN A 476 2.76 -28.92 -30.46
N GLN A 477 2.59 -30.25 -30.46
CA GLN A 477 1.36 -30.92 -30.00
C GLN A 477 1.17 -30.83 -28.48
N GLU A 478 2.25 -30.88 -27.68
CA GLU A 478 2.22 -30.61 -26.23
C GLU A 478 1.85 -29.15 -25.93
N VAL A 479 2.37 -28.20 -26.70
CA VAL A 479 2.01 -26.78 -26.58
C VAL A 479 0.54 -26.56 -26.96
N ASP A 480 0.03 -27.19 -28.02
CA ASP A 480 -1.38 -27.09 -28.42
C ASP A 480 -2.34 -27.77 -27.44
N THR A 481 -1.94 -28.88 -26.80
CA THR A 481 -2.72 -29.51 -25.73
C THR A 481 -2.70 -28.68 -24.46
N LYS A 482 -1.55 -28.13 -24.06
CA LYS A 482 -1.44 -27.20 -22.91
C LYS A 482 -2.17 -25.88 -23.15
N ALA A 483 -2.19 -25.37 -24.37
CA ALA A 483 -2.98 -24.19 -24.74
C ALA A 483 -4.49 -24.46 -24.68
N LYS A 484 -4.95 -25.68 -25.02
CA LYS A 484 -6.36 -26.09 -24.85
C LYS A 484 -6.71 -26.32 -23.38
N GLU A 485 -5.79 -26.84 -22.57
CA GLU A 485 -5.96 -26.95 -21.11
C GLU A 485 -6.03 -25.57 -20.44
N LEU A 486 -5.18 -24.62 -20.84
CA LEU A 486 -5.24 -23.24 -20.35
C LEU A 486 -6.53 -22.52 -20.76
N LYS A 487 -7.07 -22.79 -21.95
CA LYS A 487 -8.40 -22.30 -22.35
C LYS A 487 -9.52 -22.94 -21.54
N ARG A 488 -9.42 -24.22 -21.17
CA ARG A 488 -10.38 -24.87 -20.25
C ARG A 488 -10.28 -24.30 -18.83
N PHE A 489 -9.08 -24.09 -18.31
CA PHE A 489 -8.87 -23.44 -17.01
C PHE A 489 -9.35 -21.98 -17.00
N ALA A 490 -9.22 -21.24 -18.10
CA ALA A 490 -9.77 -19.90 -18.20
C ALA A 490 -11.30 -19.88 -18.21
N VAL A 491 -11.94 -20.87 -18.86
CA VAL A 491 -13.40 -21.05 -18.85
C VAL A 491 -13.90 -21.51 -17.48
N ASP A 492 -13.17 -22.40 -16.79
CA ASP A 492 -13.51 -22.86 -15.44
C ASP A 492 -13.25 -21.81 -14.35
N ALA A 493 -12.24 -20.95 -14.56
CA ALA A 493 -12.01 -19.77 -13.73
C ALA A 493 -13.10 -18.71 -13.95
N ALA A 494 -13.51 -18.48 -15.20
CA ALA A 494 -14.61 -17.57 -15.51
C ALA A 494 -15.96 -18.08 -14.98
N SER A 495 -16.22 -19.39 -15.02
CA SER A 495 -17.43 -20.01 -14.45
C SER A 495 -17.42 -20.00 -12.92
N SER A 496 -16.25 -20.21 -12.28
CA SER A 496 -16.09 -20.05 -10.83
C SER A 496 -16.23 -18.60 -10.37
N GLN A 497 -15.81 -17.64 -11.19
CA GLN A 497 -15.97 -16.22 -10.92
C GLN A 497 -17.43 -15.77 -11.07
N THR A 498 -18.16 -16.27 -12.06
CA THR A 498 -19.61 -16.01 -12.19
C THR A 498 -20.41 -16.66 -11.05
N MET A 499 -20.04 -17.85 -10.59
CA MET A 499 -20.63 -18.48 -9.40
C MET A 499 -20.37 -17.65 -8.13
N ARG A 500 -19.15 -17.12 -7.94
CA ARG A 500 -18.83 -16.23 -6.82
C ARG A 500 -19.58 -14.91 -6.90
N GLU A 501 -19.72 -14.31 -8.07
CA GLU A 501 -20.55 -13.10 -8.26
C GLU A 501 -22.04 -13.35 -8.03
N GLN A 502 -22.56 -14.51 -8.42
CA GLN A 502 -23.95 -14.90 -8.11
C GLN A 502 -24.14 -15.14 -6.61
N THR A 503 -23.13 -15.70 -5.93
CA THR A 503 -23.15 -15.92 -4.47
C THR A 503 -23.05 -14.59 -3.72
N ILE A 504 -22.24 -13.64 -4.20
CA ILE A 504 -22.15 -12.28 -3.63
C ILE A 504 -23.47 -11.52 -3.85
N LYS A 505 -24.10 -11.65 -5.02
CA LYS A 505 -25.43 -11.06 -5.28
C LYS A 505 -26.55 -11.70 -4.46
N ALA A 506 -26.45 -12.99 -4.14
CA ALA A 506 -27.38 -13.67 -3.24
C ALA A 506 -27.22 -13.19 -1.79
N LEU A 507 -25.97 -13.06 -1.31
CA LEU A 507 -25.67 -12.52 0.01
C LEU A 507 -26.04 -11.03 0.13
N GLN A 508 -25.87 -10.24 -0.94
CA GLN A 508 -26.32 -8.85 -0.97
C GLN A 508 -27.84 -8.72 -0.85
N ARG A 509 -28.61 -9.60 -1.51
CA ARG A 509 -30.07 -9.65 -1.36
C ARG A 509 -30.51 -10.12 0.02
N GLU A 510 -29.77 -11.03 0.66
CA GLU A 510 -30.04 -11.42 2.05
C GLU A 510 -29.69 -10.30 3.04
N THR A 511 -28.66 -9.49 2.78
CA THR A 511 -28.36 -8.31 3.60
C THR A 511 -29.34 -7.16 3.39
N GLU A 512 -29.85 -6.98 2.16
CA GLU A 512 -30.91 -5.99 1.85
C GLU A 512 -32.26 -6.44 2.43
N ALA A 513 -32.62 -7.72 2.33
CA ALA A 513 -33.79 -8.28 2.99
C ALA A 513 -33.68 -8.22 4.52
N GLY A 514 -32.48 -8.43 5.08
CA GLY A 514 -32.21 -8.24 6.51
C GLY A 514 -32.32 -6.77 6.95
N ALA A 515 -31.89 -5.83 6.12
CA ALA A 515 -32.03 -4.39 6.37
C ALA A 515 -33.50 -3.93 6.27
N GLU A 516 -34.29 -4.49 5.35
CA GLU A 516 -35.73 -4.26 5.23
C GLU A 516 -36.52 -4.91 6.38
N GLU A 517 -36.10 -6.08 6.87
CA GLU A 517 -36.68 -6.73 8.06
C GLU A 517 -36.37 -5.94 9.34
N ILE A 518 -35.17 -5.36 9.46
CA ILE A 518 -34.79 -4.47 10.57
C ILE A 518 -35.58 -3.14 10.51
N GLN A 519 -35.88 -2.61 9.33
CA GLN A 519 -36.77 -1.44 9.17
C GLN A 519 -38.25 -1.76 9.45
N ARG A 520 -38.71 -3.00 9.24
CA ARG A 520 -40.06 -3.43 9.69
C ARG A 520 -40.16 -3.57 11.20
N LEU A 521 -39.10 -4.00 11.88
CA LEU A 521 -39.08 -4.27 13.32
C LEU A 521 -38.78 -3.02 14.18
N THR A 522 -38.49 -1.87 13.58
CA THR A 522 -38.19 -0.60 14.29
C THR A 522 -39.33 0.42 14.26
N GLY A 523 -40.52 0.05 13.76
CA GLY A 523 -41.70 0.93 13.62
C GLY A 523 -42.96 0.55 14.41
N ALA A 524 -42.92 -0.41 15.34
CA ALA A 524 -44.10 -0.79 16.13
C ALA A 524 -43.77 -0.88 17.63
N GLU A 525 -44.60 -0.21 18.42
CA GLU A 525 -44.57 -0.15 19.89
C GLU A 525 -44.55 -1.52 20.58
N PRO A 526 -43.99 -1.57 21.81
CA PRO A 526 -43.74 -2.81 22.52
C PRO A 526 -45.02 -3.37 23.15
N GLN A 527 -45.43 -4.56 22.71
CA GLN A 527 -46.29 -5.42 23.52
C GLN A 527 -45.54 -6.69 23.95
N HIS A 528 -45.60 -6.89 25.25
CA HIS A 528 -45.18 -8.05 26.02
C HIS A 528 -45.62 -9.41 25.43
N TRP A 529 -44.94 -10.46 25.92
CA TRP A 529 -45.24 -11.92 25.90
C TRP A 529 -44.45 -12.73 24.86
N ASN A 530 -43.89 -13.91 25.14
CA ASN A 530 -43.75 -14.74 26.34
C ASN A 530 -42.77 -15.89 26.02
N LEU A 531 -42.04 -16.35 27.03
CA LEU A 531 -40.82 -17.15 26.97
C LEU A 531 -41.13 -18.64 27.20
N ASN A 532 -41.97 -19.25 26.37
CA ASN A 532 -42.30 -20.69 26.47
C ASN A 532 -42.84 -21.27 25.17
N ASN A 533 -41.98 -21.62 24.21
CA ASN A 533 -42.18 -22.73 23.27
C ASN A 533 -41.04 -22.83 22.25
N LEU A 534 -40.05 -23.69 22.49
CA LEU A 534 -39.29 -24.39 21.43
C LEU A 534 -38.37 -25.47 22.02
N ASN A 535 -38.93 -26.30 22.92
CA ASN A 535 -38.31 -27.52 23.42
C ASN A 535 -38.96 -28.79 22.84
N ALA A 536 -39.49 -28.72 21.61
CA ALA A 536 -40.17 -29.86 20.98
C ALA A 536 -40.03 -29.82 19.46
N LYS A 537 -38.85 -30.22 18.95
CA LYS A 537 -38.66 -30.78 17.59
C LYS A 537 -37.27 -31.43 17.38
N MET A 538 -36.68 -31.98 18.44
CA MET A 538 -35.67 -33.03 18.35
C MET A 538 -36.39 -34.38 18.46
N ALA A 539 -36.72 -35.00 17.33
CA ALA A 539 -36.92 -36.45 17.17
C ALA A 539 -37.70 -36.68 15.87
N THR A 540 -36.99 -36.87 14.76
CA THR A 540 -37.41 -37.80 13.69
C THR A 540 -36.32 -37.86 12.61
N TRP A 541 -35.82 -39.09 12.39
CA TRP A 541 -35.04 -39.61 11.24
C TRP A 541 -33.52 -39.71 11.43
N GLY A 542 -33.07 -40.88 11.89
CA GLY A 542 -31.88 -41.54 11.33
C GLY A 542 -32.31 -42.52 10.22
N PRO A 543 -31.51 -43.54 9.87
CA PRO A 543 -30.07 -43.57 9.62
C PRO A 543 -29.75 -44.17 8.23
N GLY A 544 -28.57 -43.87 7.68
CA GLY A 544 -27.92 -44.73 6.67
C GLY A 544 -28.03 -44.28 5.20
N HIS A 545 -26.96 -43.66 4.69
CA HIS A 545 -26.21 -44.13 3.52
C HIS A 545 -25.03 -43.19 3.23
N VAL A 546 -23.83 -43.72 3.47
CA VAL A 546 -22.57 -43.56 2.71
C VAL A 546 -22.47 -42.37 1.75
N ASN A 547 -21.54 -41.43 1.99
CA ASN A 547 -20.60 -41.08 0.92
C ASN A 547 -19.24 -40.54 1.38
N HIS A 548 -18.23 -41.07 0.69
CA HIS A 548 -16.79 -41.12 0.98
C HIS A 548 -16.03 -39.80 0.67
N SER A 549 -16.53 -38.65 1.13
CA SER A 549 -15.98 -37.35 0.65
C SER A 549 -15.38 -36.44 1.73
N VAL A 550 -15.43 -36.82 3.01
CA VAL A 550 -14.98 -35.93 4.11
C VAL A 550 -13.62 -36.34 4.72
N ALA A 551 -13.15 -37.57 4.47
CA ALA A 551 -11.85 -38.04 4.97
C ALA A 551 -10.63 -37.62 4.10
N ARG A 552 -10.84 -36.95 2.96
CA ARG A 552 -9.75 -36.53 2.05
C ARG A 552 -9.38 -35.05 2.15
N VAL A 553 -10.15 -34.26 2.91
CA VAL A 553 -9.93 -32.80 3.07
C VAL A 553 -9.12 -32.48 4.33
N LEU A 554 -9.11 -33.35 5.35
CA LEU A 554 -8.35 -33.16 6.59
C LEU A 554 -6.90 -33.71 6.56
N HIS A 555 -6.45 -34.30 5.45
CA HIS A 555 -5.06 -34.77 5.27
C HIS A 555 -4.24 -33.92 4.28
N LYS A 556 -4.81 -32.82 3.77
CA LYS A 556 -4.16 -31.95 2.77
C LYS A 556 -3.92 -30.51 3.25
N ILE A 557 -4.18 -30.24 4.53
CA ILE A 557 -3.97 -28.93 5.19
C ILE A 557 -2.70 -28.93 6.08
N THR A 558 -2.03 -30.07 6.26
CA THR A 558 -0.80 -30.19 7.09
C THR A 558 0.51 -30.34 6.31
N SER A 559 0.55 -30.12 4.99
CA SER A 559 1.77 -30.29 4.18
C SER A 559 2.20 -29.07 3.34
N LEU A 560 1.74 -27.87 3.66
CA LEU A 560 2.13 -26.63 2.97
C LEU A 560 2.62 -25.58 3.97
N ASP A 561 3.64 -25.95 4.77
CA ASP A 561 4.34 -25.01 5.64
C ASP A 561 5.86 -25.27 5.69
N ARG A 562 6.42 -25.67 4.53
CA ARG A 562 7.87 -25.72 4.27
C ARG A 562 8.14 -25.44 2.80
N THR A 563 8.06 -24.18 2.39
CA THR A 563 8.88 -23.51 1.35
C THR A 563 8.23 -22.16 0.99
N CYS A 564 8.47 -21.18 1.86
CA CYS A 564 8.74 -19.80 1.49
C CYS A 564 9.88 -19.34 2.40
#